data_AF-A0A1G0WSA7-F1
#
_entry.id   AF-A0A1G0WSA7-F1
#
_cell.length_a   1.000
_cell.length_b   1.000
_cell.length_c   1.000
_cell.angle_alpha   90.00
_cell.angle_beta   90.00
_cell.angle_gamma   90.00
#
_symmetry.space_group_name_H-M   'P 1'
#
loop_
_entity.id
_entity.type
_entity.pdbx_description
1 polymer ?
#
loop_
_entity_poly.entity_id
_entity_poly.type
_entity_poly.pdbx_seq_one_letter_code
_entity_poly.pdbx_strand_id
1 'polypeptide(L)'
;MTKQISKYRSALDKCLKTQFPTKSRSIDVICILGTPPMPIEDEPRNIELLRAESARYITYDTLITESINSYKDYLGKQKEINELISIIERI
;
A
#
# COMPACT_ATOMS: atom_id res chain seq x y z
N MET A 1 17.83 -3.06 5.15
CA MET A 1 16.60 -3.01 4.33
C MET A 1 16.72 -2.13 3.09
N THR A 2 17.28 -0.91 3.18
CA THR A 2 17.33 0.08 2.08
C THR A 2 17.97 -0.46 0.78
N LYS A 3 19.04 -1.26 0.87
CA LYS A 3 19.67 -1.90 -0.30
C LYS A 3 18.74 -2.87 -1.03
N GLN A 4 17.87 -3.59 -0.32
CA GLN A 4 16.91 -4.50 -0.94
C GLN A 4 15.81 -3.72 -1.65
N ILE A 5 15.25 -2.70 -1.00
CA ILE A 5 14.25 -1.79 -1.58
C ILE A 5 14.77 -1.18 -2.89
N SER A 6 15.96 -0.58 -2.84
CA SER A 6 16.59 0.03 -4.02
C SER A 6 16.82 -0.98 -5.16
N LYS A 7 17.23 -2.23 -4.84
CA LYS A 7 17.40 -3.30 -5.83
C LYS A 7 16.09 -3.67 -6.51
N TYR A 8 15.02 -3.89 -5.75
CA TYR A 8 13.71 -4.25 -6.31
C TYR A 8 13.10 -3.09 -7.10
N ARG A 9 13.19 -1.87 -6.58
CA ARG A 9 12.74 -0.65 -7.28
C ARG A 9 13.47 -0.49 -8.61
N SER A 10 14.79 -0.65 -8.62
CA SER A 10 15.60 -0.55 -9.85
C SER A 10 15.29 -1.66 -10.86
N ALA A 11 15.05 -2.89 -10.39
CA ALA A 11 14.67 -4.00 -11.27
C ALA A 11 13.29 -3.76 -11.90
N LEU A 12 12.33 -3.27 -11.11
CA LEU A 12 11.00 -2.95 -11.59
C LEU A 12 11.01 -1.77 -12.57
N ASP A 13 11.77 -0.70 -12.27
CA ASP A 13 11.95 0.44 -13.17
C ASP A 13 12.52 0.01 -14.53
N LYS A 14 13.54 -0.86 -14.54
CA LYS A 14 14.10 -1.42 -15.78
C LYS A 14 13.05 -2.19 -16.58
N CYS A 15 12.30 -3.08 -15.93
CA CYS A 15 11.25 -3.87 -16.58
C CYS A 15 10.16 -2.97 -17.19
N LEU A 16 9.72 -1.97 -16.44
CA LEU A 16 8.70 -1.02 -16.86
C LEU A 16 9.19 -0.14 -18.01
N LYS A 17 10.44 0.33 -17.99
CA LYS A 17 11.05 1.09 -19.10
C LYS A 17 11.10 0.27 -20.39
N THR A 18 11.42 -1.02 -20.30
CA THR A 18 11.40 -1.92 -21.46
C THR A 18 9.99 -2.11 -22.03
N GLN A 19 8.98 -2.31 -21.17
CA GLN A 19 7.62 -2.62 -21.64
C GLN A 19 6.81 -1.39 -22.07
N PHE A 20 7.02 -0.22 -21.44
CA PHE A 20 6.33 1.00 -21.85
C PHE A 20 7.25 2.23 -21.71
N PRO A 21 7.95 2.62 -22.79
CA PRO A 21 9.00 3.65 -22.72
C PRO A 21 8.48 5.09 -22.59
N THR A 22 7.23 5.36 -22.98
CA THR A 22 6.66 6.72 -23.09
C THR A 22 5.81 7.16 -21.90
N LYS A 23 5.61 6.32 -20.88
CA LYS A 23 4.80 6.67 -19.70
C LYS A 23 5.69 7.01 -18.49
N SER A 24 5.44 8.17 -17.87
CA SER A 24 6.02 8.49 -16.55
C SER A 24 5.44 7.55 -15.50
N ARG A 25 6.28 7.07 -14.58
CA ARG A 25 5.83 6.13 -13.54
C ARG A 25 6.32 6.55 -12.17
N SER A 26 5.40 6.62 -11.23
CA SER A 26 5.69 6.58 -9.80
C SER A 26 5.79 5.12 -9.38
N ILE A 27 6.91 4.74 -8.77
CA ILE A 27 7.06 3.45 -8.11
C ILE A 27 7.03 3.73 -6.62
N ASP A 28 5.93 3.30 -5.98
CA ASP A 28 5.80 3.31 -4.53
C ASP A 28 6.17 1.93 -3.99
N VAL A 29 6.96 1.90 -2.92
CA VAL A 29 7.36 0.65 -2.27
C VAL A 29 6.68 0.57 -0.91
N ILE A 30 5.96 -0.53 -0.65
CA ILE A 30 5.36 -0.80 0.66
C ILE A 30 6.02 -2.04 1.24
N CYS A 31 6.71 -1.87 2.37
CA CYS A 31 7.34 -2.96 3.12
C CYS A 31 6.36 -3.51 4.16
N ILE A 32 6.08 -4.81 4.09
CA ILE A 32 5.25 -5.48 5.08
C ILE A 32 6.15 -6.09 6.15
N LEU A 33 5.92 -5.76 7.41
CA LEU A 33 6.79 -6.15 8.53
C LEU A 33 6.01 -6.93 9.62
N GLY A 34 6.69 -7.89 10.27
CA GLY A 34 6.18 -8.65 11.42
C GLY A 34 5.98 -7.79 12.68
N THR A 35 6.89 -6.85 12.88
CA THR A 35 6.89 -5.91 14.00
C THR A 35 7.30 -4.54 13.47
N PRO A 36 6.88 -3.45 14.12
CA PRO A 36 7.39 -2.13 13.76
C PRO A 36 8.92 -2.15 13.84
N PRO A 37 9.62 -1.46 12.92
CA PRO A 37 11.07 -1.43 12.95
C PRO A 37 11.50 -0.88 14.30
N MET A 38 12.13 -1.71 15.14
CA MET A 38 12.66 -1.25 16.42
C MET A 38 13.75 -0.20 16.15
N PRO A 39 13.76 0.92 16.90
CA PRO A 39 14.79 1.94 16.76
C PRO A 39 16.10 1.38 17.32
N ILE A 40 16.82 0.63 16.49
CA ILE A 40 18.24 0.38 16.72
C ILE A 40 18.92 1.66 16.26
N GLU A 41 19.32 2.48 17.24
CA GLU A 41 20.23 3.64 17.17
C GLU A 41 20.19 4.46 15.85
N ASP A 42 19.66 5.69 15.90
CA ASP A 42 19.38 6.63 14.79
C ASP A 42 17.99 6.56 14.13
N GLU A 43 16.96 6.84 14.93
CA GLU A 43 15.56 7.06 14.52
C GLU A 43 15.36 8.09 13.38
N PRO A 44 16.03 9.26 13.35
CA PRO A 44 15.78 10.26 12.30
C PRO A 44 16.26 9.78 10.93
N ARG A 45 17.40 9.08 10.90
CA ARG A 45 18.09 8.67 9.68
C ARG A 45 17.40 7.51 8.99
N ASN A 46 16.86 6.55 9.74
CA ASN A 46 16.13 5.42 9.17
C ASN A 46 14.77 5.84 8.58
N ILE A 47 14.07 6.77 9.22
CA ILE A 47 12.82 7.34 8.69
C ILE A 47 13.10 8.21 7.45
N GLU A 48 14.17 9.01 7.47
CA GLU A 48 14.63 9.75 6.29
C GLU A 48 15.01 8.83 5.13
N LEU A 49 15.73 7.73 5.39
CA LEU A 49 16.12 6.78 4.34
C LEU A 49 14.92 6.04 3.73
N LEU A 50 13.89 5.74 4.52
CA LEU A 50 12.63 5.18 4.01
C LEU A 50 11.85 6.21 3.18
N ARG A 51 11.77 7.47 3.65
CA ARG A 51 11.16 8.57 2.89
C ARG A 51 11.93 8.89 1.61
N ALA A 52 13.27 8.85 1.64
CA ALA A 52 14.13 9.10 0.49
C ALA A 52 13.96 8.07 -0.64
N GLU A 53 13.53 6.84 -0.30
CA GLU A 53 13.24 5.78 -1.26
C GLU A 53 11.75 5.66 -1.62
N SER A 54 10.91 6.64 -1.23
CA SER A 54 9.44 6.57 -1.35
C SER A 54 8.85 5.27 -0.77
N ALA A 55 9.49 4.75 0.28
CA ALA A 55 9.12 3.50 0.91
C ALA A 55 8.28 3.75 2.16
N ARG A 56 7.08 3.16 2.21
CA ARG A 56 6.24 3.11 3.41
C ARG A 56 6.36 1.73 4.03
N TYR A 57 6.11 1.61 5.33
CA TYR A 57 5.97 0.32 5.97
C TYR A 57 4.56 0.15 6.54
N ILE A 58 4.09 -1.09 6.58
CA ILE A 58 2.86 -1.49 7.26
C ILE A 58 3.16 -2.81 7.99
N THR A 59 2.56 -2.99 9.17
CA THR A 59 2.68 -4.28 9.86
C THR A 59 1.63 -5.25 9.37
N TYR A 60 1.85 -6.57 9.54
CA TYR A 60 0.83 -7.57 9.20
C TYR A 60 -0.48 -7.31 9.95
N ASP A 61 -0.42 -6.99 11.24
CA ASP A 61 -1.61 -6.74 12.06
C ASP A 61 -2.41 -5.54 11.54
N THR A 62 -1.72 -4.44 11.22
CA THR A 62 -2.34 -3.25 10.64
C THR A 62 -2.97 -3.58 9.28
N LEU A 63 -2.23 -4.26 8.40
CA LEU A 63 -2.70 -4.61 7.06
C LEU A 63 -3.96 -5.49 7.11
N ILE A 64 -3.96 -6.51 7.96
CA ILE A 64 -5.09 -7.43 8.14
C ILE A 64 -6.30 -6.66 8.68
N THR A 65 -6.10 -5.84 9.71
CA THR A 65 -7.18 -5.07 10.35
C THR A 65 -7.81 -4.07 9.38
N GLU A 66 -6.98 -3.27 8.70
CA GLU A 66 -7.44 -2.28 7.72
C GLU A 66 -8.14 -2.95 6.53
N SER A 67 -7.63 -4.08 6.04
CA SER A 67 -8.27 -4.83 4.96
C SER A 67 -9.65 -5.34 5.38
N ILE A 68 -9.77 -5.94 6.57
CA ILE A 68 -11.04 -6.43 7.09
C ILE A 68 -12.05 -5.28 7.23
N ASN A 69 -11.62 -4.13 7.74
CA ASN A 69 -12.50 -2.97 7.89
C ASN A 69 -12.93 -2.42 6.54
N SER A 70 -12.02 -2.32 5.56
CA SER A 70 -12.35 -1.91 4.20
C SER A 70 -13.38 -2.84 3.55
N TYR A 71 -13.26 -4.16 3.77
CA TYR A 71 -14.25 -5.13 3.30
C TYR A 71 -15.60 -4.95 4.00
N LYS A 72 -15.62 -4.72 5.32
CA LYS A 72 -16.86 -4.45 6.05
C LYS A 72 -17.56 -3.20 5.54
N ASP A 73 -16.81 -2.12 5.31
CA ASP A 73 -17.35 -0.86 4.80
C ASP A 73 -17.91 -1.02 3.39
N TYR A 74 -17.20 -1.77 2.53
CA TYR A 74 -17.67 -2.10 1.19
C TYR A 74 -18.99 -2.87 1.23
N LEU A 75 -19.07 -3.93 2.05
CA LEU A 75 -20.28 -4.73 2.21
C LEU A 75 -21.44 -3.93 2.82
N GLY A 76 -21.15 -3.03 3.77
CA GLY A 76 -22.13 -2.11 4.34
C GLY A 76 -22.74 -1.21 3.28
N LYS A 77 -21.90 -0.56 2.48
CA LYS A 77 -22.35 0.30 1.36
C LYS A 77 -23.14 -0.48 0.31
N GLN A 78 -22.73 -1.71 0.01
CA GLN A 78 -23.45 -2.56 -0.95
C GLN A 78 -24.85 -2.93 -0.43
N LYS A 79 -24.99 -3.14 0.89
CA LYS A 79 -26.29 -3.40 1.52
C LYS A 79 -27.21 -2.18 1.45
N GLU A 80 -26.70 -0.97 1.75
CA GLU A 80 -27.46 0.28 1.63
C GLU A 80 -27.93 0.53 0.20
N ILE A 81 -27.07 0.26 -0.80
CA ILE A 81 -27.43 0.37 -2.22
C ILE A 81 -28.55 -0.61 -2.58
N ASN A 82 -28.47 -1.86 -2.12
CA ASN A 82 -29.53 -2.85 -2.38
C ASN A 82 -30.86 -2.46 -1.73
N GLU A 83 -30.83 -1.88 -0.53
CA GLU A 83 -32.04 -1.39 0.14
C GLU A 83 -32.68 -0.23 -0.65
N LEU A 84 -31.88 0.72 -1.15
CA LEU A 84 -32.37 1.80 -2.03
C LEU A 84 -32.99 1.28 -3.33
N ILE A 85 -32.35 0.33 -4.01
CA ILE A 85 -32.87 -0.30 -5.22
C ILE A 85 -34.21 -0.99 -4.93
N SER A 86 -34.32 -1.70 -3.81
CA SER A 86 -35.56 -2.40 -3.44
C SER A 86 -36.75 -1.46 -3.20
N ILE A 87 -36.50 -0.22 -2.78
CA ILE A 87 -37.53 0.82 -2.63
C ILE A 87 -37.94 1.36 -4.02
N ILE A 88 -36.97 1.57 -4.91
CA ILE A 88 -37.24 2.03 -6.29
C ILE A 88 -38.05 0.98 -7.06
N GLU A 89 -37.76 -0.30 -6.92
CA GLU A 89 -38.50 -1.40 -7.57
C GLU A 89 -39.94 -1.58 -7.05
N ARG A 90 -40.28 -0.97 -5.90
CA ARG A 90 -41.62 -1.03 -5.29
C ARG A 90 -42.53 0.14 -5.68
N ILE A 91 -42.04 1.07 -6.49
CA ILE A 91 -42.80 2.20 -7.06
C ILE A 91 -43.09 1.89 -8.53
#